data_AF-A0A173Y075-F1
#
_entry.id   AF-A0A173Y075-F1
#
_cell.length_a   1.000
_cell.length_b   1.000
_cell.length_c   1.000
_cell.angle_alpha   90.00
_cell.angle_beta   90.00
_cell.angle_gamma   90.00
#
_symmetry.space_group_name_H-M   'P 1'
#
loop_
_entity.id
_entity.type
_entity.pdbx_description
1 polymer ?
#
loop_
_entity_poly.entity_id
_entity_poly.type
_entity_poly.pdbx_seq_one_letter_code
_entity_poly.pdbx_strand_id
1 'polypeptide(L)'
;MQDLLGLDRNDQLEYFFEISVDLMAIIGTDKKIKKVSKCCKELLGWSEEELTLSEWSNFVHEDDVFKVLAYIRNSNIKNGIKGLELRFKCKDESYRWIENNCRYVEESEVYILTARDITEKKQIMEEKIAYEKAIELESIKSQFFSNISHEFKTPLNIILATMQVINKNIENKSIISIKGANLDRYMNSIKQNCYRLLRLVNNIIDISKIDYGYYDIELGNYNIVSVVEDITMSVLEYVNNKGIELVFDTEVE
;
A
#
# COMPACT_ATOMS: atom_id res chain seq x y z
N MET A 1 25.05 -9.77 52.68
CA MET A 1 24.61 -9.41 51.32
C MET A 1 23.84 -8.10 51.51
N GLN A 2 24.38 -6.97 51.05
CA GLN A 2 23.77 -5.65 51.26
C GLN A 2 22.43 -5.57 50.54
N ASP A 3 21.40 -4.99 51.19
CA ASP A 3 20.11 -4.72 50.58
C ASP A 3 20.27 -3.72 49.43
N LEU A 4 19.84 -4.12 48.23
CA LEU A 4 20.04 -3.34 47.01
C LEU A 4 19.22 -2.03 47.00
N LEU A 5 18.13 -1.99 47.78
CA LEU A 5 17.19 -0.87 47.88
C LEU A 5 16.94 -0.40 49.33
N GLY A 6 17.63 -0.98 50.33
CA GLY A 6 17.38 -0.68 51.75
C GLY A 6 16.00 -1.14 52.27
N LEU A 7 15.29 -1.96 51.50
CA LEU A 7 14.01 -2.60 51.83
C LEU A 7 14.22 -4.07 52.18
N ASP A 8 13.30 -4.70 52.91
CA ASP A 8 13.36 -6.15 53.12
C ASP A 8 13.10 -6.92 51.80
N ARG A 9 13.36 -8.23 51.79
CA ARG A 9 13.23 -9.06 50.58
C ARG A 9 11.83 -9.06 49.97
N ASN A 10 10.76 -8.99 50.77
CA ASN A 10 9.39 -8.99 50.27
C ASN A 10 9.04 -7.62 49.69
N ASP A 11 9.41 -6.56 50.39
CA ASP A 11 9.20 -5.18 49.94
C ASP A 11 9.95 -4.89 48.63
N GLN A 12 11.15 -5.46 48.45
CA GLN A 12 11.91 -5.35 47.19
C GLN A 12 11.20 -6.00 46.00
N LEU A 13 10.59 -7.17 46.20
CA LEU A 13 9.82 -7.86 45.15
C LEU A 13 8.56 -7.09 44.81
N GLU A 14 7.82 -6.64 45.82
CA GLU A 14 6.60 -5.84 45.66
C GLU A 14 6.89 -4.57 44.85
N TYR A 15 7.95 -3.84 45.25
CA TYR A 15 8.39 -2.64 44.55
C TYR A 15 8.76 -2.92 43.09
N PHE A 16 9.45 -4.03 42.79
CA PHE A 16 9.82 -4.39 41.43
C PHE A 16 8.60 -4.64 40.52
N PHE A 17 7.58 -5.35 41.03
CA PHE A 17 6.32 -5.56 40.31
C PHE A 17 5.51 -4.26 40.17
N GLU A 18 5.65 -3.33 41.10
CA GLU A 18 4.98 -2.04 41.05
C GLU A 18 5.57 -1.08 40.01
N ILE A 19 6.91 -1.05 39.88
CA ILE A 19 7.60 -0.12 38.95
C ILE A 19 7.89 -0.71 37.57
N SER A 20 7.64 -2.01 37.34
CA SER A 20 7.96 -2.65 36.07
C SER A 20 7.18 -2.05 34.91
N VAL A 21 7.91 -1.75 33.83
CA VAL A 21 7.34 -1.28 32.55
C VAL A 21 6.81 -2.46 31.72
N ASP A 22 7.55 -3.57 31.70
CA ASP A 22 7.12 -4.79 31.03
C ASP A 22 6.07 -5.51 31.89
N LEU A 23 5.12 -6.19 31.26
CA LEU A 23 4.16 -7.06 31.94
C LEU A 23 4.93 -8.19 32.61
N MET A 24 4.65 -8.45 33.88
CA MET A 24 5.24 -9.56 34.61
C MET A 24 4.15 -10.35 35.30
N ALA A 25 4.33 -11.67 35.34
CA ALA A 25 3.41 -12.55 36.05
C ALA A 25 4.15 -13.73 36.66
N ILE A 26 3.70 -14.16 37.83
CA ILE A 26 4.09 -15.44 38.42
C ILE A 26 2.88 -16.37 38.30
N ILE A 27 3.06 -17.52 37.67
CA ILE A 27 2.00 -18.51 37.45
C ILE A 27 2.40 -19.82 38.13
N GLY A 28 1.50 -20.41 38.91
CA GLY A 28 1.74 -21.71 39.52
C GLY A 28 1.63 -22.87 38.51
N THR A 29 2.15 -24.04 38.89
CA THR A 29 1.92 -25.29 38.14
C THR A 29 0.44 -25.70 38.07
N ASP A 30 -0.39 -25.13 38.95
CA ASP A 30 -1.86 -25.20 38.94
C ASP A 30 -2.51 -24.31 37.88
N LYS A 31 -1.73 -23.64 37.02
CA LYS A 31 -2.17 -22.69 35.97
C LYS A 31 -2.83 -21.42 36.50
N LYS A 32 -2.79 -21.17 37.82
CA LYS A 32 -3.34 -19.95 38.41
C LYS A 32 -2.27 -18.87 38.47
N ILE A 33 -2.69 -17.65 38.19
CA ILE A 33 -1.85 -16.46 38.35
C ILE A 33 -1.71 -16.19 39.86
N LYS A 34 -0.49 -15.99 40.32
CA LYS A 34 -0.15 -15.76 41.74
C LYS A 34 0.20 -14.31 42.04
N LYS A 35 0.82 -13.62 41.08
CA LYS A 35 1.28 -12.23 41.19
C LYS A 35 1.34 -11.63 39.79
N VAL A 36 1.04 -10.34 39.64
CA VAL A 36 1.26 -9.60 38.39
C VAL A 36 1.85 -8.22 38.63
N SER A 37 2.46 -7.63 37.61
CA SER A 37 2.94 -6.25 37.70
C SER A 37 1.78 -5.27 37.59
N LYS A 38 1.95 -4.07 38.17
CA LYS A 38 0.94 -3.01 38.14
C LYS A 38 0.56 -2.60 36.71
N CYS A 39 1.52 -2.61 35.79
CA CYS A 39 1.29 -2.26 34.39
C CYS A 39 0.27 -3.19 33.69
N CYS A 40 -0.01 -4.40 34.21
CA CYS A 40 -1.10 -5.25 33.71
C CYS A 40 -2.46 -4.53 33.79
N LYS A 41 -2.71 -3.79 34.88
CA LYS A 41 -3.95 -3.02 35.05
C LYS A 41 -4.00 -1.82 34.11
N GLU A 42 -2.87 -1.14 33.95
CA GLU A 42 -2.77 0.05 33.09
C GLU A 42 -2.92 -0.31 31.60
N LEU A 43 -2.35 -1.44 31.18
CA LEU A 43 -2.34 -1.87 29.78
C LEU A 43 -3.56 -2.70 29.38
N LEU A 44 -3.96 -3.67 30.22
CA LEU A 44 -5.02 -4.63 29.92
C LEU A 44 -6.34 -4.31 30.62
N GLY A 45 -6.34 -3.43 31.64
CA GLY A 45 -7.54 -3.00 32.38
C GLY A 45 -7.94 -3.93 33.54
N TRP A 46 -7.29 -5.08 33.70
CA TRP A 46 -7.60 -6.06 34.75
C TRP A 46 -6.89 -5.74 36.07
N SER A 47 -7.59 -5.82 37.19
CA SER A 47 -6.93 -5.73 38.49
C SER A 47 -6.15 -7.01 38.83
N GLU A 48 -5.18 -6.93 39.74
CA GLU A 48 -4.46 -8.11 40.22
C GLU A 48 -5.41 -9.12 40.87
N GLU A 49 -6.42 -8.66 41.63
CA GLU A 49 -7.40 -9.58 42.23
C GLU A 49 -8.19 -10.34 41.16
N GLU A 50 -8.60 -9.67 40.08
CA GLU A 50 -9.34 -10.30 38.97
C GLU A 50 -8.48 -11.34 38.24
N LEU A 51 -7.20 -11.02 38.00
CA LEU A 51 -6.27 -11.91 37.31
C LEU A 51 -5.94 -13.14 38.15
N THR A 52 -5.71 -12.97 39.46
CA THR A 52 -5.34 -14.07 40.37
C THR A 52 -6.50 -15.02 40.71
N LEU A 53 -7.75 -14.58 40.53
CA LEU A 53 -8.94 -15.42 40.70
C LEU A 53 -9.19 -16.40 39.54
N SER A 54 -8.55 -16.20 38.38
CA SER A 54 -8.78 -16.97 37.16
C SER A 54 -7.54 -17.70 36.66
N GLU A 55 -7.73 -18.65 35.73
CA GLU A 55 -6.62 -19.26 35.00
C GLU A 55 -6.13 -18.35 33.87
N TRP A 56 -4.83 -18.38 33.59
CA TRP A 56 -4.21 -17.50 32.59
C TRP A 56 -4.83 -17.61 31.20
N SER A 57 -5.33 -18.80 30.83
CA SER A 57 -5.91 -19.06 29.51
C SER A 57 -7.17 -18.24 29.22
N ASN A 58 -7.87 -17.76 30.25
CA ASN A 58 -9.07 -16.92 30.09
C ASN A 58 -8.73 -15.52 29.54
N PHE A 59 -7.47 -15.11 29.65
CA PHE A 59 -6.98 -13.79 29.21
C PHE A 59 -6.23 -13.88 27.88
N VAL A 60 -6.17 -15.05 27.25
CA VAL A 60 -5.53 -15.27 25.96
C VAL A 60 -6.60 -15.60 24.93
N HIS A 61 -6.46 -15.10 23.70
CA HIS A 61 -7.36 -15.42 22.61
C HIS A 61 -7.44 -16.93 22.36
N GLU A 62 -8.63 -17.47 22.13
CA GLU A 62 -8.89 -18.92 22.04
C GLU A 62 -7.97 -19.64 21.04
N ASP A 63 -7.82 -19.10 19.82
CA ASP A 63 -6.88 -19.63 18.80
C ASP A 63 -5.42 -19.70 19.27
N ASP A 64 -5.02 -18.80 20.17
CA ASP A 64 -3.64 -18.70 20.63
C ASP A 64 -3.40 -19.60 21.85
N VAL A 65 -4.45 -19.99 22.59
CA VAL A 65 -4.34 -20.96 23.70
C VAL A 65 -3.76 -22.29 23.20
N PHE A 66 -4.17 -22.75 22.02
CA PHE A 66 -3.65 -23.98 21.42
C PHE A 66 -2.14 -23.92 21.15
N LYS A 67 -1.61 -22.74 20.77
CA LYS A 67 -0.17 -22.54 20.58
C LYS A 67 0.57 -22.72 21.89
N VAL A 68 0.06 -22.13 22.98
CA VAL A 68 0.65 -22.28 24.31
C VAL A 68 0.61 -23.74 24.77
N LEU A 69 -0.55 -24.41 24.64
CA LEU A 69 -0.68 -25.83 25.02
C LEU A 69 0.26 -26.73 24.21
N ALA A 70 0.45 -26.45 22.92
CA ALA A 70 1.41 -27.17 22.08
C ALA A 70 2.85 -26.95 22.55
N TYR A 71 3.21 -25.72 22.95
CA TYR A 71 4.53 -25.42 23.55
C TYR A 71 4.73 -26.17 24.88
N ILE A 72 3.73 -26.15 25.77
CA ILE A 72 3.74 -26.87 27.04
C ILE A 72 3.95 -28.38 26.81
N ARG A 73 3.34 -28.94 25.76
CA ARG A 73 3.37 -30.37 25.44
C ARG A 73 4.65 -30.82 24.72
N ASN A 74 5.14 -30.04 23.77
CA ASN A 74 6.26 -30.41 22.89
C ASN A 74 7.63 -29.98 23.43
N SER A 75 7.66 -29.04 24.36
CA SER A 75 8.87 -28.56 25.01
C SER A 75 8.72 -28.78 26.50
N ASN A 76 9.73 -29.36 27.14
CA ASN A 76 9.82 -29.35 28.60
C ASN A 76 9.88 -27.87 28.98
N ILE A 77 8.74 -27.26 29.35
CA ILE A 77 8.60 -25.82 29.63
C ILE A 77 9.62 -25.31 30.66
N LYS A 78 10.23 -26.26 31.38
CA LYS A 78 11.50 -26.16 32.11
C LYS A 78 12.60 -25.36 31.39
N ASN A 79 12.73 -25.49 30.07
CA ASN A 79 13.74 -24.78 29.27
C ASN A 79 13.39 -23.31 28.99
N GLY A 80 12.16 -22.90 29.33
CA GLY A 80 11.63 -21.57 29.07
C GLY A 80 11.10 -21.38 27.64
N ILE A 81 10.24 -20.37 27.49
CA ILE A 81 9.67 -19.90 26.23
C ILE A 81 10.26 -18.51 25.97
N LYS A 82 10.62 -18.22 24.72
CA LYS A 82 11.08 -16.88 24.32
C LYS A 82 10.35 -16.41 23.07
N GLY A 83 9.94 -15.15 23.07
CA GLY A 83 9.37 -14.47 21.90
C GLY A 83 8.03 -15.04 21.44
N LEU A 84 7.24 -15.63 22.34
CA LEU A 84 5.93 -16.19 21.96
C LEU A 84 4.90 -15.07 21.86
N GLU A 85 4.51 -14.71 20.65
CA GLU A 85 3.51 -13.69 20.38
C GLU A 85 2.10 -14.26 20.53
N LEU A 86 1.30 -13.65 21.41
CA LEU A 86 -0.06 -14.07 21.72
C LEU A 86 -0.97 -12.83 21.80
N ARG A 87 -2.25 -13.00 21.46
CA ARG A 87 -3.26 -11.97 21.69
C ARG A 87 -3.81 -12.08 23.10
N PHE A 88 -3.62 -11.05 23.89
CA PHE A 88 -4.17 -10.93 25.25
C PHE A 88 -5.46 -10.14 25.20
N LYS A 89 -6.47 -10.62 25.94
CA LYS A 89 -7.79 -10.01 26.04
C LYS A 89 -7.77 -8.91 27.09
N CYS A 90 -8.09 -7.69 26.67
CA CYS A 90 -8.31 -6.56 27.55
C CYS A 90 -9.71 -6.62 28.19
N LYS A 91 -9.88 -5.91 29.31
CA LYS A 91 -11.16 -5.86 30.04
C LYS A 91 -12.29 -5.21 29.23
N ASP A 92 -11.95 -4.39 28.25
CA ASP A 92 -12.88 -3.76 27.30
C ASP A 92 -13.21 -4.66 26.09
N GLU A 93 -12.85 -5.95 26.14
CA GLU A 93 -13.02 -6.94 25.07
C GLU A 93 -12.12 -6.72 23.84
N SER A 94 -11.24 -5.71 23.85
CA SER A 94 -10.21 -5.55 22.82
C SER A 94 -9.05 -6.55 23.00
N TYR A 95 -8.18 -6.65 22.00
CA TYR A 95 -7.00 -7.51 22.04
C TYR A 95 -5.72 -6.73 21.82
N ARG A 96 -4.69 -7.08 22.58
CA ARG A 96 -3.32 -6.60 22.39
C ARG A 96 -2.38 -7.74 22.02
N TRP A 97 -1.47 -7.49 21.09
CA TRP A 97 -0.40 -8.41 20.76
C TRP A 97 0.72 -8.30 21.79
N ILE A 98 0.95 -9.38 22.52
CA ILE A 98 1.94 -9.44 23.58
C ILE A 98 3.00 -10.47 23.20
N GLU A 99 4.26 -10.05 23.18
CA GLU A 99 5.42 -10.94 23.08
C GLU A 99 5.76 -11.46 24.47
N ASN A 100 5.67 -12.77 24.66
CA ASN A 100 5.83 -13.42 25.96
C ASN A 100 7.15 -14.20 26.04
N ASN A 101 7.84 -14.02 27.16
CA ASN A 101 8.94 -14.85 27.59
C ASN A 101 8.54 -15.52 28.91
N CYS A 102 8.82 -16.80 29.05
CA CYS A 102 8.49 -17.58 30.24
C CYS A 102 9.72 -18.36 30.69
N ARG A 103 9.95 -18.44 32.00
CA ARG A 103 10.97 -19.32 32.60
C ARG A 103 10.35 -20.09 33.76
N TYR A 104 10.63 -21.39 33.83
CA TYR A 104 10.30 -22.19 34.99
C TYR A 104 11.39 -22.07 36.07
N VAL A 105 10.98 -21.94 37.32
CA VAL A 105 11.85 -21.90 38.49
C VAL A 105 11.58 -23.16 39.32
N GLU A 106 12.51 -24.11 39.30
CA GLU A 106 12.32 -25.43 39.91
C GLU A 106 12.19 -25.35 41.44
N GLU A 107 12.98 -24.50 42.09
CA GLU A 107 13.04 -24.36 43.56
C GLU A 107 11.70 -23.97 44.19
N SER A 108 10.90 -23.19 43.46
CA SER A 108 9.62 -22.67 43.93
C SER A 108 8.43 -23.27 43.17
N GLU A 109 8.67 -24.16 42.20
CA GLU A 109 7.66 -24.75 41.31
C GLU A 109 6.72 -23.73 40.65
N VAL A 110 7.28 -22.63 40.12
CA VAL A 110 6.52 -21.55 39.47
C VAL A 110 7.07 -21.20 38.09
N TYR A 111 6.23 -20.58 37.29
CA TYR A 111 6.58 -19.93 36.03
C TYR A 111 6.65 -18.42 36.21
N ILE A 112 7.75 -17.81 35.80
CA ILE A 112 7.91 -16.37 35.71
C ILE A 112 7.74 -15.97 34.25
N LEU A 113 6.75 -15.13 33.97
CA LEU A 113 6.56 -14.49 32.67
C LEU A 113 7.06 -13.06 32.71
N THR A 114 7.70 -12.66 31.62
CA THR A 114 7.87 -11.26 31.23
C THR A 114 7.29 -11.08 29.83
N ALA A 115 6.57 -9.98 29.62
CA ALA A 115 5.84 -9.76 28.40
C ALA A 115 5.87 -8.29 27.98
N ARG A 116 5.87 -8.06 26.67
CA ARG A 116 5.92 -6.72 26.10
C ARG A 116 4.79 -6.53 25.09
N ASP A 117 4.15 -5.37 25.15
CA ASP A 117 3.19 -4.97 24.12
C ASP A 117 3.93 -4.69 22.80
N ILE A 118 3.52 -5.41 21.75
CA ILE A 118 4.03 -5.25 20.38
C ILE A 118 2.90 -4.86 19.42
N THR A 119 1.72 -4.46 19.93
CA THR A 119 0.55 -4.09 19.13
C THR A 119 0.85 -2.97 18.14
N GLU A 120 1.44 -1.87 18.61
CA GLU A 120 1.82 -0.73 17.76
C GLU A 120 2.86 -1.15 16.71
N LYS A 121 3.86 -1.96 17.11
CA LYS A 121 4.87 -2.49 16.18
C LYS A 121 4.24 -3.35 15.08
N LYS A 122 3.24 -4.17 15.41
CA LYS A 122 2.49 -4.99 14.44
C LYS A 122 1.68 -4.11 13.49
N GLN A 123 0.95 -3.13 14.01
CA GLN A 123 0.17 -2.19 13.21
C GLN A 123 1.04 -1.42 12.21
N ILE A 124 2.15 -0.85 12.68
CA ILE A 124 3.11 -0.15 11.80
C ILE A 124 3.67 -1.08 10.72
N MET A 125 3.96 -2.34 11.06
CA MET A 125 4.46 -3.31 10.08
C MET A 125 3.40 -3.66 9.04
N GLU A 126 2.14 -3.86 9.45
CA GLU A 126 1.03 -4.13 8.54
C GLU A 126 0.75 -2.96 7.61
N GLU A 127 0.73 -1.73 8.15
CA GLU A 127 0.59 -0.50 7.37
C GLU A 127 1.72 -0.34 6.36
N LYS A 128 2.97 -0.60 6.79
CA LYS A 128 4.13 -0.55 5.89
C LYS A 128 4.02 -1.55 4.74
N ILE A 129 3.64 -2.80 5.02
CA ILE A 129 3.45 -3.83 3.99
C ILE A 129 2.34 -3.42 3.01
N ALA A 130 1.23 -2.86 3.51
CA ALA A 130 0.14 -2.38 2.67
C ALA A 130 0.59 -1.23 1.76
N TYR A 131 1.37 -0.29 2.31
CA TYR A 131 1.94 0.83 1.57
C TYR A 131 2.92 0.38 0.49
N GLU A 132 3.84 -0.53 0.81
CA GLU A 132 4.80 -1.09 -0.16
C GLU A 132 4.08 -1.79 -1.33
N LYS A 133 3.03 -2.58 -1.03
CA LYS A 133 2.20 -3.20 -2.08
C LYS A 133 1.47 -2.19 -2.95
N ALA A 134 0.98 -1.09 -2.35
CA ALA A 134 0.32 -0.04 -3.11
C ALA A 134 1.28 0.62 -4.12
N ILE A 135 2.50 0.95 -3.67
CA ILE A 135 3.56 1.51 -4.54
C ILE A 135 3.93 0.53 -5.65
N GLU A 136 4.09 -0.75 -5.33
CA GLU A 136 4.45 -1.77 -6.34
C GLU A 136 3.37 -1.88 -7.42
N LEU A 137 2.10 -1.95 -7.03
CA LEU A 137 0.98 -1.99 -7.97
C LEU A 137 0.93 -0.74 -8.85
N GLU A 138 1.21 0.42 -8.27
CA GLU A 138 1.25 1.69 -8.97
C GLU A 138 2.37 1.74 -10.02
N SER A 139 3.57 1.27 -9.65
CA SER A 139 4.71 1.15 -10.56
C SER A 139 4.43 0.21 -11.72
N ILE A 140 3.86 -0.98 -11.45
CA ILE A 140 3.49 -1.96 -12.47
C ILE A 140 2.47 -1.36 -13.44
N LYS A 141 1.46 -0.65 -12.91
CA LYS A 141 0.44 0.03 -13.73
C LYS A 141 1.05 1.09 -14.65
N SER A 142 1.99 1.88 -14.14
CA SER A 142 2.70 2.89 -14.93
C SER A 142 3.53 2.28 -16.06
N GLN A 143 4.32 1.25 -15.74
CA GLN A 143 5.14 0.54 -16.73
C GLN A 143 4.28 -0.10 -17.82
N PHE A 144 3.14 -0.68 -17.45
CA PHE A 144 2.19 -1.27 -18.38
C PHE A 144 1.69 -0.25 -19.42
N PHE A 145 1.25 0.94 -18.99
CA PHE A 145 0.77 1.97 -19.91
C PHE A 145 1.88 2.53 -20.80
N SER A 146 3.07 2.75 -20.25
CA SER A 146 4.24 3.20 -21.02
C SER A 146 4.61 2.21 -22.12
N ASN A 147 4.71 0.93 -21.78
CA ASN A 147 5.03 -0.15 -22.73
C ASN A 147 3.97 -0.26 -23.83
N ILE A 148 2.68 -0.27 -23.46
CA ILE A 148 1.57 -0.36 -24.41
C ILE A 148 1.63 0.77 -25.44
N SER A 149 1.95 1.98 -25.01
CA SER A 149 2.08 3.09 -25.95
C SER A 149 3.15 2.84 -27.00
N HIS A 150 4.34 2.44 -26.57
CA HIS A 150 5.44 2.15 -27.48
C HIS A 150 5.08 1.03 -28.47
N GLU A 151 4.42 -0.02 -27.97
CA GLU A 151 3.97 -1.14 -28.80
C GLU A 151 2.86 -0.78 -29.78
N PHE A 152 1.98 0.17 -29.46
CA PHE A 152 0.97 0.66 -30.42
C PHE A 152 1.50 1.69 -31.42
N LYS A 153 2.42 2.57 -31.00
CA LYS A 153 2.99 3.61 -31.85
C LYS A 153 3.74 3.03 -33.04
N THR A 154 4.44 1.90 -32.85
CA THR A 154 5.23 1.22 -33.88
C THR A 154 4.39 0.73 -35.08
N PRO A 155 3.37 -0.15 -34.92
CA PRO A 155 2.53 -0.60 -36.03
C PRO A 155 1.71 0.53 -36.64
N LEU A 156 1.25 1.49 -35.82
CA LEU A 156 0.54 2.67 -36.33
C LEU A 156 1.42 3.52 -37.26
N ASN A 157 2.68 3.76 -36.88
CA ASN A 157 3.62 4.50 -37.71
C ASN A 157 3.95 3.75 -39.00
N ILE A 158 4.05 2.42 -38.96
CA ILE A 158 4.24 1.60 -40.17
C ILE A 158 3.03 1.75 -41.10
N ILE A 159 1.81 1.60 -40.59
CA ILE A 159 0.58 1.78 -41.38
C ILE A 159 0.55 3.18 -41.99
N LEU A 160 0.78 4.23 -41.20
CA LEU A 160 0.82 5.61 -41.68
C LEU A 160 1.89 5.83 -42.77
N ALA A 161 3.09 5.26 -42.60
CA ALA A 161 4.17 5.39 -43.58
C ALA A 161 3.85 4.65 -44.89
N THR A 162 3.37 3.41 -44.82
CA THR A 162 2.91 2.66 -45.99
C THR A 162 1.81 3.42 -46.72
N MET A 163 0.89 4.03 -45.97
CA MET A 163 -0.17 4.83 -46.55
C MET A 163 0.31 6.10 -47.24
N GLN A 164 1.28 6.80 -46.64
CA GLN A 164 1.92 7.96 -47.26
C GLN A 164 2.60 7.58 -48.59
N VAL A 165 3.25 6.41 -48.65
CA VAL A 165 3.86 5.90 -49.89
C VAL A 165 2.80 5.60 -50.94
N ILE A 166 1.70 4.93 -50.57
CA ILE A 166 0.61 4.62 -51.51
C ILE A 166 -0.01 5.90 -52.07
N ASN A 167 -0.37 6.85 -51.19
CA ASN A 167 -0.97 8.13 -51.60
C ASN A 167 -0.05 8.91 -52.54
N LYS A 168 1.24 9.02 -52.21
CA LYS A 168 2.22 9.73 -53.05
C LYS A 168 2.39 9.09 -54.44
N ASN A 169 2.31 7.75 -54.52
CA ASN A 169 2.35 7.05 -55.80
C ASN A 169 1.07 7.21 -56.63
N ILE A 170 -0.09 7.33 -55.98
CA ILE A 170 -1.36 7.67 -56.64
C ILE A 170 -1.29 9.11 -57.19
N GLU A 171 -0.86 10.09 -56.38
CA GLU A 171 -0.68 11.50 -56.77
C GLU A 171 0.28 11.64 -57.97
N ASN A 172 1.40 10.92 -57.93
CA ASN A 172 2.40 10.90 -59.01
C ASN A 172 1.99 10.08 -60.24
N LYS A 173 0.77 9.52 -60.27
CA LYS A 173 0.25 8.65 -61.34
C LYS A 173 1.10 7.40 -61.62
N SER A 174 1.96 6.98 -60.69
CA SER A 174 2.78 5.77 -60.82
C SER A 174 1.98 4.50 -60.54
N ILE A 175 0.83 4.60 -59.85
CA ILE A 175 -0.16 3.54 -59.66
C ILE A 175 -1.47 3.95 -60.34
N ILE A 176 -2.01 3.10 -61.21
CA ILE A 176 -3.32 3.32 -61.84
C ILE A 176 -4.40 2.71 -60.94
N SER A 177 -5.14 3.57 -60.23
CA SER A 177 -6.34 3.14 -59.51
C SER A 177 -7.40 2.65 -60.49
N ILE A 178 -7.99 1.47 -60.24
CA ILE A 178 -9.10 0.94 -61.04
C ILE A 178 -10.29 1.91 -60.91
N LYS A 179 -10.76 2.48 -62.03
CA LYS A 179 -11.98 3.31 -62.07
C LYS A 179 -13.16 2.56 -61.44
N GLY A 180 -13.50 2.91 -60.19
CA GLY A 180 -14.60 2.31 -59.42
C GLY A 180 -14.24 1.95 -57.98
N ALA A 181 -12.97 1.73 -57.66
CA ALA A 181 -12.53 1.55 -56.27
C ALA A 181 -12.26 2.92 -55.65
N ASN A 182 -13.06 3.31 -54.65
CA ASN A 182 -12.91 4.57 -53.91
C ASN A 182 -11.74 4.47 -52.90
N LEU A 183 -10.55 4.08 -53.40
CA LEU A 183 -9.33 3.82 -52.64
C LEU A 183 -8.93 5.03 -51.79
N ASP A 184 -9.08 6.25 -52.32
CA ASP A 184 -8.82 7.49 -51.58
C ASP A 184 -9.72 7.62 -50.34
N ARG A 185 -10.99 7.22 -50.43
CA ARG A 185 -11.92 7.25 -49.29
C ARG A 185 -11.50 6.25 -48.20
N TYR A 186 -11.09 5.04 -48.59
CA TYR A 186 -10.61 4.03 -47.64
C TYR A 186 -9.27 4.43 -47.01
N MET A 187 -8.33 4.95 -47.80
CA MET A 187 -7.06 5.47 -47.30
C MET A 187 -7.28 6.65 -46.36
N ASN A 188 -8.14 7.61 -46.69
CA ASN A 188 -8.46 8.69 -45.76
C ASN A 188 -9.11 8.18 -44.46
N SER A 189 -9.97 7.15 -44.55
CA SER A 189 -10.59 6.55 -43.37
C SER A 189 -9.59 5.83 -42.47
N ILE A 190 -8.68 5.02 -43.02
CA ILE A 190 -7.63 4.34 -42.25
C ILE A 190 -6.72 5.38 -41.58
N LYS A 191 -6.34 6.44 -42.30
CA LYS A 191 -5.45 7.50 -41.83
C LYS A 191 -6.05 8.19 -40.61
N GLN A 192 -7.33 8.58 -40.71
CA GLN A 192 -8.06 9.19 -39.60
C GLN A 192 -8.15 8.27 -38.39
N ASN A 193 -8.41 6.97 -38.57
CA ASN A 193 -8.48 6.02 -37.46
C ASN A 193 -7.11 5.80 -36.79
N CYS A 194 -6.02 5.76 -37.56
CA CYS A 194 -4.66 5.69 -37.01
C CYS A 194 -4.32 6.92 -36.17
N TYR A 195 -4.64 8.13 -36.64
CA TYR A 195 -4.41 9.36 -35.86
C TYR A 195 -5.29 9.43 -34.61
N ARG A 196 -6.55 8.97 -34.68
CA ARG A 196 -7.42 8.87 -33.51
C ARG A 196 -6.83 7.93 -32.47
N LEU A 197 -6.36 6.75 -32.87
CA LEU A 197 -5.75 5.79 -31.95
C LEU A 197 -4.46 6.35 -31.34
N LEU A 198 -3.61 6.98 -32.14
CA LEU A 198 -2.37 7.59 -31.67
C LEU A 198 -2.64 8.68 -30.62
N ARG A 199 -3.65 9.55 -30.86
CA ARG A 199 -4.05 10.58 -29.90
C ARG A 199 -4.57 9.96 -28.60
N LEU A 200 -5.41 8.93 -28.67
CA LEU A 200 -5.94 8.26 -27.48
C LEU A 200 -4.81 7.62 -26.65
N VAL A 201 -3.88 6.93 -27.32
CA VAL A 201 -2.72 6.33 -26.66
C VAL A 201 -1.87 7.40 -25.98
N ASN A 202 -1.56 8.50 -26.68
CA ASN A 202 -0.78 9.60 -26.09
C ASN A 202 -1.48 10.22 -24.88
N ASN A 203 -2.78 10.51 -24.98
CA ASN A 203 -3.55 11.09 -23.87
C ASN A 203 -3.54 10.18 -22.63
N ILE A 204 -3.62 8.85 -22.80
CA ILE A 204 -3.55 7.90 -21.67
C ILE A 204 -2.20 7.99 -20.96
N ILE A 205 -1.10 8.10 -21.71
CA ILE A 205 0.25 8.25 -21.13
C ILE A 205 0.37 9.59 -20.41
N ASP A 206 -0.08 10.67 -21.05
CA ASP A 206 0.07 12.02 -20.51
C ASP A 206 -0.70 12.15 -19.19
N ILE A 207 -1.93 11.63 -19.14
CA ILE A 207 -2.71 11.52 -17.89
C ILE A 207 -1.96 10.69 -16.84
N SER A 208 -1.39 9.54 -17.24
CA SER A 208 -0.62 8.71 -16.32
C SER A 208 0.59 9.45 -15.75
N LYS A 209 1.35 10.16 -16.58
CA LYS A 209 2.50 10.97 -16.14
C LYS A 209 2.09 12.10 -15.20
N ILE A 210 0.93 12.72 -15.43
CA ILE A 210 0.36 13.77 -14.57
C ILE A 210 -0.01 13.20 -13.21
N ASP A 211 -0.74 12.08 -13.16
CA ASP A 211 -1.18 11.44 -11.91
C ASP A 211 0.01 11.08 -11.00
N TYR A 212 1.14 10.68 -11.59
CA TYR A 212 2.36 10.32 -10.88
C TYR A 212 3.32 11.50 -10.61
N GLY A 213 2.99 12.71 -11.08
CA GLY A 213 3.82 13.91 -10.89
C GLY A 213 5.12 13.92 -11.72
N TYR A 214 5.25 13.07 -12.74
CA TYR A 214 6.41 13.01 -13.65
C TYR A 214 6.16 13.74 -14.98
N TYR A 215 5.14 14.60 -15.04
CA TYR A 215 4.88 15.40 -16.24
C TYR A 215 5.72 16.69 -16.20
N ASP A 216 6.75 16.74 -17.03
CA ASP A 216 7.60 17.93 -17.17
C ASP A 216 6.82 19.05 -17.86
N ILE A 217 6.57 20.14 -17.13
CA ILE A 217 5.91 21.33 -17.67
C ILE A 217 6.99 22.32 -18.12
N GLU A 218 7.02 22.63 -19.41
CA GLU A 218 7.83 23.71 -19.95
C GLU A 218 7.10 25.05 -19.74
N LEU A 219 7.48 25.79 -18.70
CA LEU A 219 6.92 27.10 -18.40
C LEU A 219 7.64 28.19 -19.20
N GLY A 220 6.87 29.08 -19.81
CA GLY A 220 7.37 30.20 -20.59
C GLY A 220 6.35 31.32 -20.67
N ASN A 221 6.79 32.51 -21.08
CA ASN A 221 5.88 33.63 -21.34
C ASN A 221 5.43 33.55 -22.81
N TYR A 222 4.16 33.25 -23.02
CA TYR A 222 3.57 33.05 -24.35
C TYR A 222 2.47 34.07 -24.58
N ASN A 223 2.35 34.55 -25.83
CA ASN A 223 1.20 35.35 -26.22
C ASN A 223 -0.01 34.44 -26.42
N ILE A 224 -0.94 34.47 -25.47
CA ILE A 224 -2.18 33.67 -25.54
C ILE A 224 -2.99 33.97 -26.80
N VAL A 225 -2.96 35.22 -27.29
CA VAL A 225 -3.66 35.60 -28.52
C VAL A 225 -3.11 34.83 -29.71
N SER A 226 -1.79 34.82 -29.88
CA SER A 226 -1.13 34.07 -30.97
C SER A 226 -1.37 32.57 -30.87
N VAL A 227 -1.33 32.00 -29.66
CA VAL A 227 -1.59 30.56 -29.45
C VAL A 227 -3.01 30.19 -29.87
N VAL A 228 -4.01 30.98 -29.46
CA VAL A 228 -5.41 30.72 -29.81
C VAL A 228 -5.68 31.03 -31.28
N GLU A 229 -5.05 32.05 -31.85
CA GLU A 229 -5.12 32.37 -33.28
C GLU A 229 -4.62 31.20 -34.13
N ASP A 230 -3.43 30.68 -33.84
CA ASP A 230 -2.83 29.55 -34.56
C ASP A 230 -3.73 28.31 -34.52
N ILE A 231 -4.31 28.01 -33.36
CA ILE A 231 -5.27 26.90 -33.19
C ILE A 231 -6.53 27.17 -34.02
N THR A 232 -7.05 28.39 -34.00
CA THR A 232 -8.28 28.75 -34.72
C THR A 232 -8.08 28.71 -36.23
N MET A 233 -6.93 29.19 -36.72
CA MET A 233 -6.54 29.12 -38.12
C MET A 233 -6.31 27.68 -38.59
N SER A 234 -5.82 26.80 -37.71
CA SER A 234 -5.57 25.38 -38.05
C SER A 234 -6.84 24.61 -38.45
N VAL A 235 -8.04 25.08 -38.07
CA VAL A 235 -9.32 24.44 -38.40
C VAL A 235 -10.07 25.12 -39.54
N LEU A 236 -9.56 26.24 -40.07
CA LEU A 236 -10.24 27.08 -41.05
C LEU A 236 -10.63 26.31 -42.33
N GLU A 237 -9.73 25.46 -42.85
CA GLU A 237 -10.01 24.64 -44.04
C GLU A 237 -11.17 23.66 -43.81
N TYR A 238 -11.26 23.07 -42.62
CA TYR A 238 -12.34 22.14 -42.28
C TYR A 238 -13.69 22.88 -42.15
N VAL A 239 -13.67 24.05 -41.53
CA VAL A 239 -14.84 24.91 -41.30
C VAL A 239 -15.40 25.42 -42.65
N ASN A 240 -14.53 25.91 -43.54
CA ASN A 240 -14.92 26.36 -44.89
C ASN A 240 -15.58 25.23 -45.70
N ASN A 241 -15.01 24.02 -45.63
CA ASN A 241 -15.58 22.84 -46.28
C ASN A 241 -16.97 22.43 -45.72
N LYS A 242 -17.34 22.92 -44.53
CA LYS A 242 -18.65 22.72 -43.91
C LYS A 242 -19.61 23.90 -44.11
N GLY A 243 -19.18 24.96 -44.80
CA GLY A 243 -19.97 26.18 -45.01
C GLY A 243 -20.23 26.96 -43.72
N ILE A 244 -19.35 26.82 -42.73
CA ILE A 244 -19.42 27.55 -41.46
C ILE A 244 -18.52 28.80 -41.58
N GLU A 245 -18.97 29.93 -41.06
CA GLU A 245 -18.16 31.14 -40.94
C GLU A 245 -17.40 31.10 -39.59
N LEU A 246 -16.08 31.25 -39.63
CA LEU A 246 -15.22 31.29 -38.45
C LEU A 246 -14.57 32.66 -38.36
N VAL A 247 -14.85 33.38 -37.28
CA VAL A 247 -14.26 34.69 -36.97
C VAL A 247 -13.43 34.53 -35.71
N PHE A 248 -12.18 34.95 -35.78
CA PHE A 248 -11.30 35.09 -34.61
C PHE A 248 -11.07 36.58 -34.39
N ASP A 249 -11.68 37.11 -33.33
CA ASP A 249 -11.53 38.50 -32.94
C ASP A 249 -10.76 38.59 -31.63
N THR A 250 -9.76 39.46 -31.61
CA THR A 250 -8.85 39.68 -30.49
C THR A 250 -9.07 41.05 -29.85
N GLU A 251 -9.86 41.89 -30.52
CA GLU A 251 -10.33 43.15 -30.02
C GLU A 251 -11.75 42.90 -29.48
N VAL A 252 -11.92 42.98 -28.16
CA VAL A 252 -13.26 42.91 -27.56
C VAL A 252 -13.97 44.24 -27.83
N GLU A 253 -15.18 44.21 -28.38
CA GLU A 253 -16.17 45.31 -28.24
C GLU A 253 -16.72 45.37 -26.80
#